data_AF-A0A2R5LH25-F1
#
_entry.id   AF-A0A2R5LH25-F1
#
_cell.length_a   1.000
_cell.length_b   1.000
_cell.length_c   1.000
_cell.angle_alpha   90.00
_cell.angle_beta   90.00
_cell.angle_gamma   90.00
#
_symmetry.space_group_name_H-M   'P 1'
#
loop_
_entity.id
_entity.type
_entity.pdbx_description
1 polymer ?
#
loop_
_entity_poly.entity_id
_entity_poly.type
_entity_poly.pdbx_seq_one_letter_code
_entity_poly.pdbx_strand_id
1 'polypeptide(L)'
;MFVIAWDSGLDAVDDAAVQLVMTAVQMQVKNILMALFSRRNAYKIREGRFQYAVGCAPPNPYLQNSKNVSNFTSQSHATWVSATGEHVPYIVPTVDWAESEAALEAACDPVSRPRLPPASPFDLVEALKVHKGIIPSHTVYAKNMERALATLWHPSHEELEQEDIHSQEEAIKRKLIAEQQAVMW
;
A
#
# COMPACT_ATOMS: atom_id res chain seq x y z
N MET A 1 18.43 -16.15 15.44
CA MET A 1 19.78 -15.56 15.28
C MET A 1 20.86 -16.37 15.97
N PHE A 2 20.62 -16.92 17.16
CA PHE A 2 21.64 -17.70 17.90
C PHE A 2 22.26 -18.85 17.10
N VAL A 3 21.45 -19.68 16.43
CA VAL A 3 21.94 -20.80 15.61
C VAL A 3 22.86 -20.32 14.48
N ILE A 4 22.45 -19.26 13.76
CA ILE A 4 23.23 -18.70 12.65
C ILE A 4 24.53 -18.07 13.14
N ALA A 5 24.50 -17.45 14.33
CA ALA A 5 25.69 -16.87 14.96
C ALA A 5 26.70 -17.98 15.32
N TRP A 6 26.22 -19.07 15.93
CA TRP A 6 27.03 -20.23 16.24
C TRP A 6 27.62 -20.90 14.99
N ASP A 7 26.82 -21.09 13.93
CA ASP A 7 27.28 -21.59 12.63
C ASP A 7 28.37 -20.69 12.01
N SER A 8 28.36 -19.41 12.37
CA SER A 8 29.35 -18.40 11.94
C SER A 8 30.55 -18.28 12.90
N GLY A 9 30.63 -19.12 13.94
CA GLY A 9 31.71 -19.13 14.93
C GLY A 9 31.57 -18.08 16.05
N LEU A 10 30.36 -17.55 16.28
CA LEU A 10 30.06 -16.60 17.36
C LEU A 10 29.32 -17.31 18.50
N ASP A 11 29.76 -17.10 19.74
CA ASP A 11 29.22 -17.78 20.92
C ASP A 11 27.95 -17.17 21.50
N ALA A 12 27.68 -15.89 21.24
CA ALA A 12 26.53 -15.17 21.80
C ALA A 12 25.98 -14.11 20.85
N VAL A 13 24.70 -13.76 21.04
CA VAL A 13 24.00 -12.68 20.33
C VAL A 13 23.41 -11.75 21.38
N ASP A 14 23.67 -10.45 21.24
CA ASP A 14 23.10 -9.43 22.11
C ASP A 14 21.65 -9.07 21.72
N ASP A 15 20.83 -8.72 22.70
CA ASP A 15 19.42 -8.39 22.51
C ASP A 15 19.26 -7.13 21.63
N ALA A 16 20.19 -6.19 21.71
CA ALA A 16 20.19 -4.99 20.86
C ALA A 16 20.30 -5.34 19.37
N ALA A 17 21.08 -6.36 19.02
CA ALA A 17 21.21 -6.81 17.64
C ALA A 17 19.89 -7.41 17.12
N VAL A 18 19.17 -8.14 17.98
CA VAL A 18 17.86 -8.69 17.64
C VAL A 18 16.85 -7.57 17.36
N GLN A 19 16.83 -6.52 18.19
CA GLN A 19 15.95 -5.37 17.98
C GLN A 19 16.27 -4.61 16.69
N LEU A 20 17.56 -4.44 16.37
CA LEU A 20 17.99 -3.83 15.10
C LEU A 20 17.53 -4.64 13.89
N VAL A 21 17.63 -5.97 13.93
CA VAL A 21 17.14 -6.82 12.84
C VAL A 21 15.62 -6.75 12.74
N MET A 22 14.90 -6.76 13.86
CA MET A 22 13.44 -6.65 13.87
C MET A 22 12.97 -5.34 13.22
N THR A 23 13.57 -4.22 13.60
CA THR A 23 13.27 -2.90 13.02
C THR A 23 13.65 -2.83 11.54
N ALA A 24 14.78 -3.40 11.13
CA ALA A 24 15.18 -3.48 9.73
C ALA A 24 14.19 -4.31 8.88
N VAL A 25 13.73 -5.45 9.40
CA VAL A 25 12.71 -6.29 8.72
C VAL A 25 11.39 -5.54 8.61
N GLN A 26 10.92 -4.89 9.68
CA GLN A 26 9.71 -4.07 9.65
C GLN A 26 9.83 -2.98 8.58
N MET A 27 11.00 -2.33 8.49
CA MET A 27 11.24 -1.30 7.50
C MET A 27 11.22 -1.85 6.07
N GLN A 28 11.87 -2.99 5.87
CA GLN A 28 11.90 -3.67 4.58
C GLN A 28 10.50 -4.07 4.10
N VAL A 29 9.67 -4.63 5.00
CA VAL A 29 8.28 -4.99 4.68
C VAL A 29 7.47 -3.75 4.33
N LYS A 30 7.60 -2.66 5.11
CA LYS A 30 6.91 -1.40 4.81
C LYS A 30 7.32 -0.87 3.44
N ASN A 31 8.60 -0.92 3.08
CA ASN A 31 9.07 -0.47 1.77
C ASN A 31 8.42 -1.29 0.64
N ILE A 32 8.40 -2.62 0.76
CA ILE A 32 7.75 -3.51 -0.23
C ILE A 32 6.26 -3.16 -0.37
N LEU A 33 5.55 -2.98 0.74
CA LEU A 33 4.13 -2.60 0.72
C LEU A 33 3.92 -1.20 0.12
N MET A 34 4.78 -0.24 0.41
CA MET A 34 4.72 1.10 -0.20
C MET A 34 4.92 1.04 -1.71
N ALA A 35 5.84 0.22 -2.21
CA ALA A 35 6.01 0.01 -3.65
C ALA A 35 4.77 -0.65 -4.29
N LEU A 36 4.13 -1.59 -3.59
CA LEU A 36 2.89 -2.22 -4.06
C LEU A 36 1.74 -1.21 -4.11
N PHE A 37 1.50 -0.48 -3.02
CA PHE A 37 0.36 0.43 -2.96
C PHE A 37 0.56 1.69 -3.79
N SER A 38 1.80 2.15 -4.00
CA SER A 38 2.08 3.29 -4.90
C SER A 38 1.83 2.98 -6.38
N ARG A 39 1.81 1.69 -6.77
CA ARG A 39 1.34 1.25 -8.10
C ARG A 39 -0.18 1.21 -8.20
N ARG A 40 -0.86 0.77 -7.14
CA ARG A 40 -2.32 0.60 -7.12
C ARG A 40 -3.09 1.89 -6.87
N ASN A 41 -2.52 2.79 -6.06
CA ASN A 41 -3.17 3.99 -5.57
C ASN A 41 -2.31 5.23 -5.82
N ALA A 42 -2.97 6.38 -6.01
CA ALA A 42 -2.31 7.66 -5.94
C ALA A 42 -1.84 7.95 -4.50
N TYR A 43 -0.77 8.74 -4.38
CA TYR A 43 -0.14 9.09 -3.11
C TYR A 43 0.42 10.51 -3.20
N LYS A 44 0.71 11.12 -2.05
CA LYS A 44 1.40 12.40 -1.95
C LYS A 44 2.88 12.18 -1.72
N ILE A 45 3.69 13.12 -2.19
CA ILE A 45 5.15 13.10 -2.01
C ILE A 45 5.57 14.32 -1.21
N ARG A 46 6.30 14.09 -0.12
CA ARG A 46 6.92 15.10 0.73
C ARG A 46 8.42 15.13 0.42
N GLU A 47 8.99 16.33 0.29
CA GLU A 47 10.41 16.57 -0.03
C GLU A 47 10.88 15.86 -1.31
N GLY A 48 9.98 15.58 -2.25
CA GLY A 48 10.30 14.86 -3.49
C GLY A 48 10.71 13.38 -3.29
N ARG A 49 10.65 12.84 -2.07
CA ARG A 49 11.14 11.48 -1.76
C ARG A 49 10.19 10.66 -0.89
N PHE A 50 9.57 11.27 0.11
CA PHE A 50 8.77 10.54 1.09
C PHE A 50 7.31 10.40 0.63
N GLN A 51 6.89 9.17 0.36
CA GLN A 51 5.51 8.87 -0.04
C GLN A 51 4.59 8.78 1.19
N TYR A 52 3.45 9.46 1.14
CA TYR A 52 2.46 9.49 2.23
C TYR A 52 1.03 9.62 1.67
N ALA A 53 0.02 9.47 2.55
CA ALA A 53 -1.40 9.60 2.19
C ALA A 53 -1.80 8.75 0.98
N VAL A 54 -1.43 7.46 1.01
CA VAL A 54 -1.74 6.51 -0.07
C VAL A 54 -3.26 6.32 -0.16
N GLY A 55 -3.80 6.39 -1.38
CA GLY A 55 -5.24 6.38 -1.65
C GLY A 55 -5.87 7.76 -1.79
N CYS A 56 -5.07 8.84 -1.79
CA CYS A 56 -5.58 10.20 -2.01
C CYS A 56 -5.99 10.43 -3.48
N ALA A 57 -6.86 11.42 -3.72
CA ALA A 57 -7.23 11.81 -5.08
C ALA A 57 -6.04 12.45 -5.81
N PRO A 58 -5.70 11.99 -7.04
CA PRO A 58 -4.72 12.67 -7.86
C PRO A 58 -5.23 14.08 -8.22
N PRO A 59 -4.37 15.12 -8.17
CA PRO A 59 -4.77 16.45 -8.61
C PRO A 59 -5.17 16.44 -10.09
N ASN A 60 -6.27 17.12 -10.44
CA ASN A 60 -6.65 17.29 -11.83
C ASN A 60 -5.76 18.37 -12.49
N PRO A 61 -4.90 18.03 -13.46
CA PRO A 61 -3.98 18.99 -14.07
C PRO A 61 -4.68 20.10 -14.86
N TYR A 62 -5.95 19.90 -15.23
CA TYR A 62 -6.74 20.87 -16.00
C TYR A 62 -7.50 21.88 -15.11
N LEU A 63 -7.60 21.63 -13.80
CA LEU A 63 -8.22 22.55 -12.85
C LEU A 63 -7.13 23.37 -12.14
N GLN A 64 -6.90 24.59 -12.64
CA GLN A 64 -5.88 25.54 -12.14
C GLN A 64 -6.02 25.89 -10.64
N ASN A 65 -7.17 25.60 -10.02
CA ASN A 65 -7.50 25.99 -8.65
C ASN A 65 -7.25 24.91 -7.58
N SER A 66 -6.74 23.72 -7.93
CA SER A 66 -6.99 22.55 -7.07
C SER A 66 -5.87 22.08 -6.11
N LYS A 67 -4.61 22.57 -6.19
CA LYS A 67 -3.57 22.09 -5.23
C LYS A 67 -2.25 22.89 -5.11
N ASN A 68 -2.07 24.00 -5.84
CA ASN A 68 -0.73 24.57 -6.07
C ASN A 68 -0.36 25.86 -5.33
N VAL A 69 -1.18 26.42 -4.42
CA VAL A 69 -0.77 27.68 -3.76
C VAL A 69 0.03 27.46 -2.47
N SER A 70 -0.17 26.36 -1.73
CA SER A 70 0.70 26.04 -0.58
C SER A 70 0.29 24.73 0.10
N ASN A 71 0.76 23.60 -0.41
CA ASN A 71 0.79 22.42 0.44
C ASN A 71 1.96 22.59 1.43
N PHE A 72 1.70 23.28 2.54
CA PHE A 72 2.69 23.54 3.59
C PHE A 72 3.28 22.24 4.15
N THR A 73 2.55 21.12 4.04
CA THR A 73 3.01 19.79 4.45
C THR A 73 3.95 19.11 3.44
N SER A 74 4.17 19.70 2.26
CA SER A 74 5.09 19.14 1.26
C SER A 74 6.56 19.27 1.64
N GLN A 75 6.89 20.15 2.60
CA GLN A 75 8.24 20.39 3.09
C GLN A 75 8.25 20.29 4.62
N SER A 76 9.19 19.53 5.20
CA SER A 76 9.35 19.42 6.67
C SER A 76 10.47 20.32 7.16
N HIS A 77 10.33 21.63 6.98
CA HIS A 77 11.32 22.56 7.50
C HIS A 77 11.20 22.66 9.02
N ALA A 78 12.33 22.60 9.74
CA ALA A 78 12.34 22.83 11.19
C ALA A 78 12.16 24.33 11.53
N THR A 79 12.55 25.21 10.62
CA THR A 79 12.53 26.67 10.76
C THR A 79 12.15 27.30 9.43
N TRP A 80 11.49 28.45 9.47
CA TRP A 80 11.23 29.28 8.29
C TRP A 80 11.81 30.68 8.53
N VAL A 81 12.09 31.42 7.46
CA VAL A 81 12.62 32.78 7.56
C VAL A 81 11.45 33.76 7.47
N SER A 82 11.24 34.51 8.55
CA SER A 82 10.24 35.58 8.63
C SER A 82 10.50 36.66 7.57
N ALA A 83 9.49 37.47 7.26
CA ALA A 83 9.63 38.66 6.41
C ALA A 83 10.68 39.66 6.97
N THR A 84 10.96 39.60 8.27
CA THR A 84 12.01 40.38 8.96
C THR A 84 13.41 39.76 8.87
N GLY A 85 13.55 38.59 8.23
CA GLY A 85 14.83 37.88 8.07
C GLY A 85 15.21 36.98 9.27
N GLU A 86 14.36 36.89 10.29
CA GLU A 86 14.61 36.05 11.47
C GLU A 86 14.22 34.58 11.21
N HIS A 87 15.02 33.64 11.73
CA HIS A 87 14.67 32.22 11.73
C HIS A 87 13.68 31.93 12.85
N VAL A 88 12.46 31.55 12.48
CA VAL A 88 11.37 31.23 13.42
C VAL A 88 11.04 29.75 13.31
N PRO A 89 10.79 29.03 14.43
CA PRO A 89 10.37 27.64 14.40
C PRO A 89 9.18 27.44 13.46
N TYR A 90 9.22 26.35 12.70
CA TYR A 90 8.08 25.99 11.86
C TYR A 90 6.90 25.59 12.75
N ILE A 91 5.76 26.24 12.54
CA ILE A 91 4.55 26.00 13.34
C ILE A 91 4.00 24.63 12.95
N VAL A 92 3.90 23.72 13.93
CA VAL A 92 3.25 22.42 13.72
C VAL A 92 1.78 22.69 13.35
N PRO A 93 1.26 22.09 12.27
CA PRO A 93 -0.14 22.29 11.88
C PRO A 93 -1.08 21.97 13.03
N THR A 94 -2.02 22.87 13.31
CA THR A 94 -3.07 22.64 14.31
C THR A 94 -4.06 21.59 13.81
N VAL A 95 -4.84 21.01 14.73
CA VAL A 95 -5.89 20.03 14.38
C VAL A 95 -6.91 20.69 13.45
N ASP A 96 -7.39 21.90 13.78
CA ASP A 96 -8.32 22.66 12.94
C ASP A 96 -7.79 22.89 11.52
N TRP A 97 -6.48 23.15 11.39
CA TRP A 97 -5.84 23.28 10.10
C TRP A 97 -5.89 21.96 9.32
N ALA A 98 -5.49 20.86 9.96
CA ALA A 98 -5.52 19.53 9.35
C ALA A 98 -6.93 19.10 8.93
N GLU A 99 -7.95 19.43 9.73
CA GLU A 99 -9.36 19.17 9.42
C GLU A 99 -9.83 20.00 8.22
N SER A 100 -9.50 21.30 8.17
CA SER A 100 -9.87 22.16 7.05
C SER A 100 -9.22 21.70 5.73
N GLU A 101 -7.95 21.26 5.78
CA GLU A 101 -7.23 20.69 4.63
C GLU A 101 -7.86 19.37 4.17
N ALA A 102 -8.24 18.50 5.11
CA ALA A 102 -8.90 17.24 4.79
C ALA A 102 -10.31 17.46 4.18
N ALA A 103 -11.06 18.43 4.71
CA ALA A 103 -12.37 18.81 4.18
C ALA A 103 -12.26 19.38 2.75
N LEU A 104 -11.25 20.22 2.49
CA LEU A 104 -10.98 20.73 1.15
C LEU A 104 -10.62 19.60 0.18
N GLU A 105 -9.73 18.68 0.59
CA GLU A 105 -9.37 17.54 -0.26
C GLU A 105 -10.57 16.65 -0.59
N ALA A 106 -11.46 16.41 0.38
CA ALA A 106 -12.69 15.66 0.16
C ALA A 106 -13.67 16.38 -0.79
N ALA A 107 -13.81 17.71 -0.67
CA ALA A 107 -14.68 18.52 -1.52
C ALA A 107 -14.15 18.63 -2.97
N CYS A 108 -12.83 18.62 -3.13
CA CYS A 108 -12.18 18.68 -4.44
C CYS A 108 -12.03 17.31 -5.12
N ASP A 109 -12.44 16.21 -4.49
CA ASP A 109 -12.38 14.87 -5.08
C ASP A 109 -13.51 14.71 -6.12
N PRO A 110 -13.20 14.73 -7.43
CA PRO A 110 -14.23 14.87 -8.45
C PRO A 110 -15.00 13.56 -8.73
N VAL A 111 -14.59 12.41 -8.16
CA VAL A 111 -15.10 11.09 -8.56
C VAL A 111 -15.24 10.12 -7.39
N SER A 112 -16.38 9.44 -7.31
CA SER A 112 -16.55 8.25 -6.46
C SER A 112 -15.62 7.13 -6.96
N ARG A 113 -14.55 6.85 -6.20
CA ARG A 113 -13.54 5.88 -6.61
C ARG A 113 -14.11 4.46 -6.67
N PRO A 114 -13.82 3.68 -7.72
CA PRO A 114 -14.13 2.25 -7.71
C PRO A 114 -13.34 1.60 -6.57
N ARG A 115 -14.01 0.74 -5.79
CA ARG A 115 -13.34 -0.06 -4.76
C ARG A 115 -12.40 -1.03 -5.46
N LEU A 116 -11.09 -0.84 -5.27
CA LEU A 116 -10.11 -1.80 -5.77
C LEU A 116 -10.28 -3.14 -5.05
N PRO A 117 -10.04 -4.27 -5.73
CA PRO A 117 -10.02 -5.56 -5.07
C PRO A 117 -8.91 -5.61 -4.00
N PRO A 118 -8.89 -6.62 -3.12
CA PRO A 118 -7.76 -6.86 -2.25
C PRO A 118 -6.43 -6.94 -3.03
N ALA A 119 -5.32 -6.57 -2.38
CA ALA A 119 -4.00 -6.67 -2.99
C ALA A 119 -3.69 -8.13 -3.35
N SER A 120 -3.24 -8.33 -4.58
CA SER A 120 -3.02 -9.63 -5.20
C SER A 120 -1.51 -9.88 -5.40
N PRO A 121 -1.06 -11.15 -5.45
CA PRO A 121 0.32 -11.48 -5.82
C PRO A 121 0.74 -10.91 -7.19
N PHE A 122 -0.21 -10.70 -8.10
CA PHE A 122 0.02 -10.03 -9.38
C PHE A 122 0.55 -8.59 -9.17
N ASP A 123 -0.02 -7.85 -8.22
CA ASP A 123 0.41 -6.48 -7.90
C ASP A 123 1.83 -6.46 -7.34
N LEU A 124 2.18 -7.48 -6.54
CA LEU A 124 3.51 -7.62 -5.97
C LEU A 124 4.55 -7.85 -7.08
N VAL A 125 4.26 -8.76 -8.02
CA VAL A 125 5.14 -9.03 -9.17
C VAL A 125 5.33 -7.78 -10.02
N GLU A 126 4.25 -7.04 -10.28
CA GLU A 126 4.31 -5.79 -11.02
C GLU A 126 5.16 -4.73 -10.31
N ALA A 127 4.93 -4.54 -9.00
CA ALA A 127 5.68 -3.60 -8.18
C ALA A 127 7.17 -3.94 -8.13
N LEU A 128 7.53 -5.22 -7.98
CA LEU A 128 8.92 -5.68 -7.96
C LEU A 128 9.62 -5.51 -9.32
N LYS A 129 8.89 -5.66 -10.45
CA LYS A 129 9.44 -5.41 -11.79
C LYS A 129 9.79 -3.94 -12.01
N VAL A 130 8.99 -3.02 -11.47
CA VAL A 130 9.22 -1.57 -11.55
C VAL A 130 10.30 -1.14 -10.55
N HIS A 131 10.20 -1.59 -9.31
CA HIS A 131 11.08 -1.20 -8.20
C HIS A 131 12.10 -2.30 -7.86
N LYS A 132 12.96 -2.64 -8.82
CA LYS A 132 13.97 -3.73 -8.68
C LYS A 132 14.95 -3.52 -7.51
N GLY A 133 15.21 -2.26 -7.15
CA GLY A 133 16.12 -1.90 -6.06
C GLY A 133 15.56 -2.14 -4.65
N ILE A 134 14.29 -2.55 -4.52
CA ILE A 134 13.68 -2.71 -3.19
C ILE A 134 14.18 -3.96 -2.46
N ILE A 135 14.60 -4.99 -3.20
CA ILE A 135 15.30 -6.16 -2.67
C ILE A 135 16.71 -6.12 -3.27
N PRO A 136 17.73 -5.66 -2.52
CA PRO A 136 19.08 -5.50 -3.07
C PRO A 136 19.74 -6.82 -3.47
N SER A 137 19.41 -7.91 -2.77
CA SER A 137 19.98 -9.23 -3.06
C SER A 137 19.33 -9.88 -4.27
N HIS A 138 20.09 -10.06 -5.34
CA HIS A 138 19.63 -10.70 -6.58
C HIS A 138 19.12 -12.13 -6.37
N THR A 139 19.77 -12.92 -5.51
CA THR A 139 19.39 -14.32 -5.25
C THR A 139 18.04 -14.38 -4.53
N VAL A 140 17.83 -13.50 -3.54
CA VAL A 140 16.57 -13.38 -2.81
C VAL A 140 15.47 -12.85 -3.73
N TYR A 141 15.76 -11.84 -4.54
CA TYR A 141 14.81 -11.30 -5.50
C TYR A 141 14.35 -12.35 -6.51
N ALA A 142 15.28 -13.04 -7.18
CA ALA A 142 14.96 -14.02 -8.22
C ALA A 142 14.13 -15.18 -7.68
N LYS A 143 14.56 -15.79 -6.56
CA LYS A 143 13.84 -16.90 -5.94
C LYS A 143 12.43 -16.50 -5.50
N ASN A 144 12.25 -15.31 -4.94
CA ASN A 144 10.92 -14.86 -4.53
C ASN A 144 10.05 -14.45 -5.72
N MET A 145 10.63 -13.90 -6.78
CA MET A 145 9.92 -13.61 -8.03
C MET A 145 9.40 -14.90 -8.68
N GLU A 146 10.22 -15.94 -8.77
CA GLU A 146 9.81 -17.27 -9.27
C GLU A 146 8.67 -17.86 -8.45
N ARG A 147 8.76 -17.79 -7.12
CA ARG A 147 7.68 -18.24 -6.23
C ARG A 147 6.39 -17.46 -6.44
N ALA A 148 6.49 -16.13 -6.56
CA ALA A 148 5.32 -15.30 -6.81
C ALA A 148 4.69 -15.64 -8.17
N LEU A 149 5.50 -15.78 -9.23
CA LEU A 149 5.06 -16.19 -10.56
C LEU A 149 4.41 -17.58 -10.55
N ALA A 150 4.94 -18.54 -9.78
CA ALA A 150 4.36 -19.88 -9.64
C ALA A 150 2.98 -19.86 -8.97
N THR A 151 2.70 -18.87 -8.10
CA THR A 151 1.36 -18.66 -7.54
C THR A 151 0.40 -17.95 -8.49
N LEU A 152 0.90 -17.36 -9.58
CA LEU A 152 0.06 -16.74 -10.61
C LEU A 152 -0.51 -17.85 -11.49
N TRP A 153 -1.61 -18.41 -11.04
CA TRP A 153 -2.42 -19.33 -11.81
C TRP A 153 -3.64 -18.59 -12.37
N HIS A 154 -4.03 -18.96 -13.59
CA HIS A 154 -5.24 -18.50 -14.25
C HIS A 154 -6.08 -19.75 -14.51
N PRO A 155 -7.36 -19.76 -14.13
CA PRO A 155 -8.23 -20.89 -14.40
C PRO A 155 -8.33 -21.08 -15.92
N SER A 156 -8.31 -22.34 -16.32
CA SER A 156 -8.56 -22.74 -17.70
C SER A 156 -10.02 -22.42 -18.08
N HIS A 157 -10.29 -22.37 -19.39
CA HIS A 157 -11.64 -22.12 -19.88
C HIS A 157 -12.63 -23.17 -19.37
N GLU A 158 -12.20 -24.43 -19.32
CA GLU A 158 -13.01 -25.55 -18.81
C GLU A 158 -13.35 -25.40 -17.33
N GLU A 159 -12.41 -24.93 -16.51
CA GLU A 159 -12.65 -24.69 -15.08
C GLU A 159 -13.61 -23.52 -14.84
N LEU A 160 -13.52 -22.46 -15.65
CA LEU A 160 -14.47 -21.35 -15.60
C LEU A 160 -15.89 -21.79 -15.95
N GLU A 161 -16.03 -22.60 -17.00
CA GLU A 161 -17.33 -23.18 -17.38
C GLU A 161 -17.89 -24.08 -16.27
N GLN A 162 -17.04 -24.90 -15.63
CA GLN A 162 -17.44 -25.73 -14.50
C GLN A 162 -17.88 -24.90 -13.28
N GLU A 163 -17.18 -23.80 -12.99
CA GLU A 163 -17.54 -22.91 -11.88
C GLU A 163 -18.87 -22.18 -12.12
N ASP A 164 -19.14 -21.77 -13.37
CA ASP A 164 -20.44 -21.20 -13.76
C ASP A 164 -21.58 -22.20 -13.61
N ILE A 165 -21.39 -23.45 -14.05
CA ILE A 165 -22.37 -24.52 -13.88
C ILE A 165 -22.60 -24.77 -12.37
N HIS A 166 -21.53 -24.88 -11.59
CA HIS A 166 -21.61 -25.12 -10.16
C HIS A 166 -22.34 -23.99 -9.41
N SER A 167 -22.06 -22.74 -9.76
CA SER A 167 -22.73 -21.56 -9.21
C SER A 167 -24.24 -21.56 -9.52
N GLN A 168 -24.62 -21.95 -10.74
CA GLN A 168 -26.02 -22.11 -11.13
C GLN A 168 -26.71 -23.22 -10.34
N GLU A 169 -26.06 -24.37 -10.18
CA GLU A 169 -26.57 -25.50 -9.37
C GLU A 169 -26.77 -25.11 -7.92
N GLU A 170 -25.81 -24.42 -7.29
CA GLU A 170 -25.94 -23.91 -5.93
C GLU A 170 -27.12 -22.93 -5.79
N ALA A 171 -27.27 -22.01 -6.75
CA ALA A 171 -28.35 -21.04 -6.74
C ALA A 171 -29.72 -21.74 -6.85
N ILE A 172 -29.86 -22.75 -7.70
CA ILE A 172 -31.07 -23.57 -7.83
C ILE A 172 -31.33 -24.32 -6.52
N LYS A 173 -30.31 -25.00 -5.97
CA LYS A 173 -30.43 -25.76 -4.72
C LYS A 173 -30.87 -24.87 -3.55
N ARG A 174 -30.31 -23.65 -3.43
CA ARG A 174 -30.71 -22.67 -2.41
C ARG A 174 -32.16 -22.24 -2.56
N LYS A 175 -32.63 -21.98 -3.79
CA LYS A 175 -34.05 -21.65 -4.05
C LYS A 175 -34.99 -22.79 -3.65
N LEU A 176 -34.64 -24.01 -4.03
CA LEU A 176 -35.46 -25.20 -3.76
C LEU A 176 -35.56 -25.49 -2.25
N ILE A 177 -34.47 -25.30 -1.49
CA ILE A 177 -34.48 -25.38 -0.03
C ILE A 177 -35.37 -24.28 0.57
N ALA A 178 -35.28 -23.04 0.07
CA ALA A 178 -36.12 -21.94 0.55
C ALA A 178 -37.62 -22.20 0.31
N GLU A 179 -37.98 -22.76 -0.85
CA GLU A 179 -39.35 -23.17 -1.18
C GLU A 179 -39.85 -24.31 -0.28
N GLN A 180 -39.03 -25.33 -0.04
CA GLN A 180 -39.37 -26.42 0.89
C GLN A 180 -39.58 -25.92 2.32
N GLN A 181 -38.75 -24.97 2.77
CA GLN A 181 -38.93 -24.34 4.07
C GLN A 181 -40.21 -23.50 4.13
N ALA A 182 -40.59 -22.80 3.06
CA ALA A 182 -41.83 -22.02 3.00
C ALA A 182 -43.10 -22.88 2.99
N VAL A 183 -43.04 -24.13 2.52
CA VAL A 183 -44.17 -25.08 2.49
C VAL A 183 -44.32 -25.84 3.82
N MET A 184 -43.28 -25.86 4.66
CA MET A 184 -43.26 -26.55 5.96
C MET A 184 -43.75 -25.68 7.14
N TRP A 185 -44.16 -24.43 6.88
CA TRP A 185 -44.78 -23.50 7.83
C TRP A 185 -46.20 -23.15 7.36
#